data_AF-A0A3P9H2Z8-F1
#
_entry.id   AF-A0A3P9H2Z8-F1
#
_cell.length_a   1.000
_cell.length_b   1.000
_cell.length_c   1.000
_cell.angle_alpha   90.00
_cell.angle_beta   90.00
_cell.angle_gamma   90.00
#
_symmetry.space_group_name_H-M   'P 1'
#
loop_
_entity.id
_entity.type
_entity.pdbx_description
1 polymer ?
#
loop_
_entity_poly.entity_id
_entity_poly.type
_entity_poly.pdbx_seq_one_letter_code
_entity_poly.pdbx_strand_id
1 'polypeptide(L)'
;MMGHSTKCLDLATYWNSSTHRCVSCSIKPGYEVTPNCGIDDHGGRHERPFRECASGTFNDGSRADCRACSLCGPDSSPMRNCSTTADTEWMILLAVAVLSVILLAFGSLYNNNYDVLSAPVQTVLDDLDVLEELVILLDPETQGKKNTKHLASLCSFPSTWITYTYSMRDSKSPLKAVLEGISSKHPDWTVGHLAKLLKQMDRNDAVAVLAKLKQYDQNFF
;
A
#
# COMPACT_ATOMS: atom_id res chain seq x y z
N MET A 1 25.25 -34.18 0.06
CA MET A 1 26.71 -33.90 0.13
C MET A 1 27.09 -33.90 1.60
N MET A 2 28.15 -34.61 1.97
CA MET A 2 28.76 -34.47 3.30
C MET A 2 29.75 -33.31 3.26
N GLY A 3 29.75 -32.45 4.27
CA GLY A 3 30.70 -31.34 4.39
C GLY A 3 32.11 -31.81 4.75
N HIS A 4 33.06 -30.88 4.79
CA HIS A 4 34.46 -31.12 5.19
C HIS A 4 34.68 -31.04 6.71
N SER A 5 33.71 -30.51 7.45
CA SER A 5 33.76 -30.36 8.91
C SER A 5 32.80 -31.33 9.59
N THR A 6 33.30 -32.04 10.61
CA THR A 6 32.46 -32.86 11.51
C THR A 6 31.92 -32.04 12.68
N LYS A 7 32.57 -30.92 13.00
CA LYS A 7 32.17 -30.01 14.09
C LYS A 7 31.12 -28.99 13.67
N CYS A 8 31.12 -28.57 12.40
CA CYS A 8 30.23 -27.58 11.84
C CYS A 8 29.27 -28.21 10.84
N LEU A 9 28.05 -28.50 11.31
CA LEU A 9 26.99 -29.12 10.51
C LEU A 9 26.44 -28.16 9.43
N ASP A 10 26.46 -26.86 9.70
CA ASP A 10 26.11 -25.85 8.70
C ASP A 10 27.24 -25.72 7.68
N LEU A 11 26.94 -26.10 6.43
CA LEU A 11 27.89 -26.08 5.32
C LEU A 11 28.32 -24.65 4.94
N ALA A 12 27.62 -23.60 5.36
CA ALA A 12 28.04 -22.22 5.19
C ALA A 12 28.95 -21.72 6.33
N THR A 13 29.44 -22.61 7.19
CA THR A 13 30.34 -22.29 8.30
C THR A 13 31.56 -23.20 8.34
N TYR A 14 32.66 -22.74 8.93
CA TYR A 14 33.88 -23.53 9.13
C TYR A 14 34.33 -23.49 10.60
N TRP A 15 35.04 -24.52 11.03
CA TRP A 15 35.54 -24.60 12.40
C TRP A 15 36.76 -23.67 12.59
N ASN A 16 36.64 -22.71 13.51
CA ASN A 16 37.76 -21.90 13.95
C ASN A 16 38.33 -22.48 15.24
N SER A 17 39.56 -23.01 15.17
CA SER A 17 40.25 -23.64 16.29
C SER A 17 40.67 -22.64 17.38
N SER A 18 40.93 -21.38 17.03
CA SER A 18 41.35 -20.35 17.99
C SER A 18 40.19 -19.91 18.88
N THR A 19 38.98 -19.84 18.32
CA THR A 19 37.79 -19.41 19.05
C THR A 19 36.91 -20.58 19.50
N HIS A 20 37.26 -21.81 19.13
CA HIS A 20 36.48 -23.03 19.33
C HIS A 20 34.99 -22.88 18.91
N ARG A 21 34.75 -22.27 17.74
CA ARG A 21 33.40 -21.97 17.24
C ARG A 21 33.31 -22.16 15.72
N CYS A 22 32.10 -22.46 15.25
CA CYS A 22 31.78 -22.39 13.82
C CYS A 22 31.58 -20.94 13.42
N VAL A 23 32.31 -20.49 12.40
CA VAL A 23 32.30 -19.12 11.88
C VAL A 23 31.76 -19.14 10.46
N SER A 24 30.94 -18.16 10.11
CA SER A 24 30.37 -18.06 8.76
C SER A 24 31.45 -17.85 7.70
N CYS A 25 31.28 -18.54 6.58
CA CYS A 25 32.07 -18.29 5.38
C CYS A 25 31.80 -16.88 4.85
N SER A 26 32.80 -16.29 4.19
CA SER A 26 32.58 -15.06 3.44
C SER A 26 31.65 -15.33 2.26
N ILE A 27 30.79 -14.37 1.92
CA ILE A 27 29.87 -14.44 0.78
C ILE A 27 30.38 -13.50 -0.32
N LYS A 28 30.27 -13.93 -1.58
CA LYS A 28 30.69 -13.15 -2.75
C LYS A 28 29.62 -13.19 -3.84
N PRO A 29 29.14 -12.04 -4.36
CA PRO A 29 28.22 -12.00 -5.50
C PRO A 29 28.78 -12.76 -6.69
N GLY A 30 27.93 -13.52 -7.39
CA GLY A 30 28.34 -14.36 -8.52
C GLY A 30 28.76 -15.78 -8.15
N TYR A 31 28.87 -16.10 -6.86
CA TYR A 31 29.42 -17.36 -6.38
C TYR A 31 28.58 -17.96 -5.26
N GLU A 32 28.57 -19.28 -5.19
CA GLU A 32 28.16 -20.01 -4.00
C GLU A 32 29.37 -20.46 -3.18
N VAL A 33 29.14 -20.61 -1.88
CA VAL A 33 30.11 -21.10 -0.91
C VAL A 33 30.18 -22.62 -1.00
N THR A 34 31.37 -23.15 -1.18
CA THR A 34 31.59 -24.61 -1.11
C THR A 34 31.43 -25.08 0.34
N PRO A 35 31.07 -26.35 0.58
CA PRO A 35 30.88 -26.88 1.92
C PRO A 35 32.03 -26.50 2.87
N ASN A 36 31.69 -25.90 4.01
CA ASN A 36 32.62 -25.41 5.02
C ASN A 36 33.75 -24.51 4.47
N CYS A 37 33.45 -23.72 3.44
CA CYS A 37 34.39 -22.89 2.67
C CYS A 37 35.60 -23.66 2.10
N GLY A 38 35.44 -24.97 1.92
CA GLY A 38 36.46 -25.90 1.46
C GLY A 38 37.51 -26.26 2.52
N ILE A 39 37.22 -26.07 3.82
CA ILE A 39 38.19 -26.26 4.92
C ILE A 39 37.67 -27.32 5.89
N ASP A 40 38.56 -28.17 6.39
CA ASP A 40 38.27 -29.17 7.43
C ASP A 40 38.47 -28.66 8.87
N ASP A 41 38.18 -29.51 9.87
CA ASP A 41 38.28 -29.18 11.30
C ASP A 41 39.69 -28.84 11.80
N HIS A 42 40.72 -29.13 10.99
CA HIS A 42 42.14 -28.88 11.31
C HIS A 42 42.69 -27.67 10.56
N GLY A 43 41.87 -27.01 9.72
CA GLY A 43 42.29 -25.90 8.87
C GLY A 43 42.87 -26.32 7.52
N GLY A 44 42.83 -27.61 7.18
CA GLY A 44 43.26 -28.12 5.88
C GLY A 44 42.27 -27.74 4.78
N ARG A 45 42.78 -27.35 3.60
CA ARG A 45 41.96 -26.93 2.46
C ARG A 45 41.79 -28.05 1.43
N HIS A 46 40.55 -28.45 1.18
CA HIS A 46 40.17 -29.49 0.21
C HIS A 46 39.71 -28.92 -1.12
N GLU A 47 39.10 -27.74 -1.11
CA GLU A 47 38.65 -27.07 -2.33
C GLU A 47 38.65 -25.55 -2.22
N ARG A 48 38.40 -24.87 -3.34
CA ARG A 48 38.23 -23.41 -3.38
C ARG A 48 37.00 -23.03 -2.54
N PRO A 49 36.99 -21.85 -1.88
CA PRO A 49 35.87 -21.45 -1.02
C PRO A 49 34.59 -21.13 -1.80
N PHE A 50 34.73 -20.91 -3.11
CA PHE A 50 33.70 -20.39 -3.97
C PHE A 50 33.62 -21.19 -5.25
N ARG A 51 32.39 -21.46 -5.70
CA ARG A 51 32.06 -21.97 -7.02
C ARG A 51 31.18 -20.93 -7.74
N GLU A 52 31.49 -20.65 -9.00
CA GLU A 52 30.71 -19.67 -9.77
C GLU A 52 29.30 -20.18 -10.02
N CYS A 53 28.31 -19.28 -9.99
CA CYS A 53 26.93 -19.64 -10.30
C CYS A 53 26.82 -20.20 -11.72
N ALA A 54 26.07 -21.28 -11.87
CA ALA A 54 25.79 -21.88 -13.17
C ALA A 54 24.88 -20.98 -14.02
N SER A 55 24.85 -21.22 -15.34
CA SER A 55 23.94 -20.52 -16.24
C SER A 55 22.48 -20.68 -15.79
N GLY A 56 21.72 -19.59 -15.76
CA GLY A 56 20.35 -19.56 -15.24
C GLY A 56 20.24 -19.54 -13.71
N THR A 57 21.35 -19.36 -12.99
CA THR A 57 21.37 -19.16 -11.53
C THR A 57 22.14 -17.89 -11.17
N PHE A 58 21.88 -17.34 -9.98
CA PHE A 58 22.53 -16.14 -9.49
C PHE A 58 22.73 -16.14 -7.98
N ASN A 59 23.67 -15.31 -7.54
CA ASN A 59 23.83 -14.90 -6.16
C ASN A 59 24.19 -13.41 -6.12
N ASP A 60 23.33 -12.59 -5.52
CA ASP A 60 23.50 -11.14 -5.34
C ASP A 60 24.41 -10.78 -4.15
N GLY A 61 24.94 -11.78 -3.45
CA GLY A 61 25.76 -11.62 -2.25
C GLY A 61 24.96 -11.61 -0.95
N SER A 62 23.65 -11.85 -0.99
CA SER A 62 22.82 -11.91 0.21
C SER A 62 22.85 -13.27 0.92
N ARG A 63 23.40 -14.31 0.28
CA ARG A 63 23.32 -15.71 0.75
C ARG A 63 24.54 -16.53 0.35
N ALA A 64 24.69 -17.71 0.94
CA ALA A 64 25.79 -18.61 0.65
C ALA A 64 25.60 -19.41 -0.67
N ASP A 65 24.38 -19.62 -1.12
CA ASP A 65 24.01 -20.50 -2.24
C ASP A 65 23.57 -19.73 -3.50
N CYS A 66 23.84 -20.28 -4.69
CA CYS A 66 23.28 -19.77 -5.94
C CYS A 66 21.84 -20.27 -6.08
N ARG A 67 20.92 -19.38 -6.47
CA ARG A 67 19.51 -19.71 -6.70
C ARG A 67 19.16 -19.64 -8.17
N ALA A 68 18.16 -20.43 -8.59
CA ALA A 68 17.62 -20.32 -9.93
C ALA A 68 17.07 -18.92 -10.19
N CYS A 69 17.31 -18.39 -11.39
CA CYS A 69 16.72 -17.14 -11.83
C CYS A 69 15.21 -17.28 -12.00
N SER A 70 14.50 -16.21 -11.63
CA SER A 70 13.07 -16.08 -11.81
C SER A 70 12.70 -16.14 -13.29
N LEU A 71 11.64 -16.87 -13.60
CA LEU A 71 11.06 -16.92 -14.94
C LEU A 71 10.03 -15.80 -15.11
N CYS A 72 10.00 -15.20 -16.30
CA CYS A 72 8.97 -14.22 -16.66
C CYS A 72 7.61 -14.92 -16.80
N GLY A 73 6.53 -14.23 -16.43
CA GLY A 73 5.16 -14.69 -16.71
C GLY A 73 4.86 -14.72 -18.23
N PRO A 74 3.81 -15.44 -18.65
CA PRO A 74 3.54 -15.76 -20.07
C PRO A 74 3.46 -14.56 -21.02
N ASP A 75 3.13 -13.35 -20.53
CA ASP A 75 2.99 -12.14 -21.34
C ASP A 75 3.98 -11.03 -20.98
N SER A 76 5.13 -11.39 -20.40
CA SER A 76 6.09 -10.42 -19.89
C SER A 76 7.49 -10.65 -20.43
N SER A 77 8.15 -9.56 -20.81
CA SER A 77 9.54 -9.57 -21.25
C SER A 77 10.48 -9.16 -20.11
N PRO A 78 11.69 -9.74 -20.03
CA PRO A 78 12.70 -9.31 -19.08
C PRO A 78 13.15 -7.89 -19.42
N MET A 79 13.07 -7.01 -18.42
CA MET A 79 13.68 -5.68 -18.48
C MET A 79 15.19 -5.77 -18.26
N ARG A 80 15.63 -6.72 -17.42
CA ARG A 80 17.02 -7.15 -17.31
C ARG A 80 17.12 -8.66 -17.31
N ASN A 81 18.05 -9.16 -18.12
CA ASN A 81 18.35 -10.58 -18.17
C ASN A 81 19.09 -11.01 -16.91
N CYS A 82 18.82 -12.24 -16.48
CA CYS A 82 19.56 -12.95 -15.45
C CYS A 82 21.07 -12.93 -15.73
N SER A 83 21.86 -12.72 -14.68
CA SER A 83 23.32 -12.84 -14.68
C SER A 83 23.76 -13.63 -13.45
N THR A 84 25.04 -14.03 -13.36
CA THR A 84 25.53 -14.72 -12.16
C THR A 84 25.37 -13.90 -10.87
N THR A 85 25.25 -12.58 -10.98
CA THR A 85 25.15 -11.65 -9.83
C THR A 85 23.77 -11.07 -9.59
N ALA A 86 22.80 -11.29 -10.49
CA ALA A 86 21.49 -10.64 -10.41
C ALA A 86 20.40 -11.50 -11.04
N ASP A 87 19.20 -11.45 -10.44
CA ASP A 87 18.01 -12.12 -10.96
C ASP A 87 17.55 -11.53 -12.31
N THR A 88 16.65 -12.23 -12.97
CA THR A 88 15.80 -11.65 -14.01
C THR A 88 14.92 -10.56 -13.41
N GLU A 89 15.02 -9.33 -13.90
CA GLU A 89 14.05 -8.28 -13.61
C GLU A 89 13.07 -8.18 -14.76
N TRP A 90 11.78 -8.22 -14.47
CA TRP A 90 10.71 -8.17 -15.46
C TRP A 90 9.58 -7.27 -14.96
N MET A 91 8.76 -6.79 -15.90
CA MET A 91 7.85 -5.65 -15.69
C MET A 91 6.57 -6.01 -14.91
N ILE A 92 6.67 -6.63 -13.74
CA ILE A 92 5.55 -6.71 -12.79
C ILE A 92 5.79 -5.87 -11.52
N LEU A 93 7.04 -5.53 -11.17
CA LEU A 93 7.35 -4.75 -9.95
C LEU A 93 7.42 -3.22 -10.14
N LEU A 94 7.49 -2.72 -11.37
CA LEU A 94 7.45 -1.27 -11.59
C LEU A 94 6.09 -0.65 -11.29
N ALA A 95 4.99 -1.42 -11.27
CA ALA A 95 3.70 -0.88 -10.83
C ALA A 95 3.72 -0.44 -9.35
N VAL A 96 4.46 -1.12 -8.46
CA VAL A 96 4.50 -0.82 -7.02
C VAL A 96 5.66 0.13 -6.65
N ALA A 97 6.80 -0.02 -7.31
CA ALA A 97 7.97 0.85 -7.10
C ALA A 97 7.80 2.23 -7.74
N VAL A 98 7.19 2.33 -8.92
CA VAL A 98 6.86 3.63 -9.52
C VAL A 98 5.77 4.32 -8.71
N LEU A 99 4.83 3.59 -8.09
CA LEU A 99 3.88 4.16 -7.12
C LEU A 99 4.60 4.76 -5.91
N SER A 100 5.58 4.08 -5.32
CA SER A 100 6.34 4.59 -4.16
C SER A 100 7.31 5.73 -4.49
N VAL A 101 7.95 5.72 -5.66
CA VAL A 101 8.80 6.84 -6.12
C VAL A 101 7.96 8.03 -6.60
N ILE A 102 6.80 7.81 -7.21
CA ILE A 102 5.81 8.87 -7.50
C ILE A 102 5.23 9.43 -6.19
N LEU A 103 4.99 8.61 -5.17
CA LEU A 103 4.58 9.06 -3.83
C LEU A 103 5.65 9.96 -3.16
N LEU A 104 6.93 9.67 -3.36
CA LEU A 104 8.03 10.48 -2.81
C LEU A 104 8.36 11.72 -3.66
N ALA A 105 8.20 11.66 -4.99
CA ALA A 105 8.51 12.78 -5.90
C ALA A 105 7.31 13.73 -6.14
N PHE A 106 6.08 13.26 -5.95
CA PHE A 106 4.83 14.04 -6.09
C PHE A 106 4.00 14.08 -4.80
N GLY A 107 4.62 13.82 -3.64
CA GLY A 107 3.98 13.78 -2.32
C GLY A 107 3.27 15.08 -1.87
N SER A 108 3.36 16.17 -2.62
CA SER A 108 2.54 17.38 -2.41
C SER A 108 1.32 17.50 -3.34
N LEU A 109 1.23 16.72 -4.42
CA LEU A 109 0.11 16.77 -5.38
C LEU A 109 -0.79 15.53 -5.34
N TYR A 110 -0.27 14.36 -4.95
CA TYR A 110 -1.08 13.12 -4.84
C TYR A 110 -1.60 12.85 -3.41
N ASN A 111 -1.10 13.57 -2.42
CA ASN A 111 -1.28 13.26 -1.00
C ASN A 111 -2.54 13.90 -0.39
N ASN A 112 -3.06 14.99 -0.97
CA ASN A 112 -4.29 15.62 -0.46
C ASN A 112 -5.56 14.80 -0.75
N ASN A 113 -5.66 14.19 -1.94
CA ASN A 113 -6.91 13.52 -2.33
C ASN A 113 -7.09 12.18 -1.57
N TYR A 114 -6.00 11.43 -1.35
CA TYR A 114 -6.06 10.18 -0.57
C TYR A 114 -6.29 10.44 0.93
N ASP A 115 -5.67 11.50 1.48
CA ASP A 115 -5.88 11.89 2.87
C ASP A 115 -7.33 12.35 3.10
N VAL A 116 -7.87 13.21 2.22
CA VAL A 116 -9.26 13.69 2.32
C VAL A 116 -10.27 12.55 2.15
N LEU A 117 -10.08 11.62 1.22
CA LEU A 117 -11.02 10.50 1.01
C LEU A 117 -10.98 9.46 2.15
N SER A 118 -9.86 9.34 2.85
CA SER A 118 -9.72 8.45 4.01
C SER A 118 -10.15 9.11 5.33
N ALA A 119 -10.29 10.43 5.36
CA ALA A 119 -10.78 11.18 6.50
C ALA A 119 -12.22 10.76 6.91
N PRO A 120 -12.55 10.81 8.22
CA PRO A 120 -13.89 10.45 8.70
C PRO A 120 -14.95 11.42 8.18
N VAL A 121 -16.20 10.96 8.07
CA VAL A 121 -17.35 11.82 7.66
C VAL A 121 -17.50 13.06 8.54
N GLN A 122 -17.09 12.99 9.81
CA GLN A 122 -17.04 14.12 10.72
C GLN A 122 -16.28 15.33 10.14
N THR A 123 -15.25 15.09 9.31
CA THR A 123 -14.50 16.16 8.62
C THR A 123 -15.39 17.07 7.77
N VAL A 124 -16.47 16.52 7.19
CA VAL A 124 -17.46 17.30 6.41
C VAL A 124 -18.33 18.17 7.33
N LEU A 125 -18.62 17.70 8.54
CA LEU A 125 -19.38 18.46 9.53
C LEU A 125 -18.56 19.61 10.13
N ASP A 126 -17.24 19.44 10.21
CA ASP A 126 -16.31 20.40 10.78
C ASP A 126 -15.93 21.52 9.79
N ASP A 127 -16.02 21.27 8.48
CA ASP A 127 -15.80 22.26 7.42
C ASP A 127 -17.13 22.95 7.05
N LEU A 128 -17.37 24.13 7.65
CA LEU A 128 -18.64 24.84 7.55
C LEU A 128 -18.95 25.30 6.12
N ASP A 129 -17.93 25.70 5.35
CA ASP A 129 -18.10 26.19 3.97
C ASP A 129 -18.55 25.04 3.05
N VAL A 130 -17.87 23.89 3.14
CA VAL A 130 -18.26 22.69 2.40
C VAL A 130 -19.63 22.19 2.83
N LEU A 131 -19.92 22.19 4.14
CA LEU A 131 -21.21 21.76 4.66
C LEU A 131 -22.34 22.63 4.12
N GLU A 132 -22.21 23.96 4.16
CA GLU A 132 -23.23 24.88 3.68
C GLU A 132 -23.48 24.72 2.18
N GLU A 133 -22.44 24.59 1.37
CA GLU A 133 -22.59 24.39 -0.07
C GLU A 133 -23.27 23.04 -0.39
N LEU A 134 -22.93 21.98 0.35
CA LEU A 134 -23.63 20.70 0.22
C LEU A 134 -25.10 20.78 0.64
N VAL A 135 -25.42 21.53 1.70
CA VAL A 135 -26.78 21.79 2.15
C VAL A 135 -27.59 22.46 1.05
N ILE A 136 -27.06 23.52 0.43
CA ILE A 136 -27.68 24.23 -0.70
C ILE A 136 -27.96 23.27 -1.86
N LEU A 137 -27.05 22.34 -2.12
CA LEU A 137 -27.17 21.38 -3.21
C LEU A 137 -28.13 20.22 -2.93
N LEU A 138 -28.15 19.68 -1.71
CA LEU A 138 -28.76 18.38 -1.41
C LEU A 138 -30.07 18.48 -0.64
N ASP A 139 -30.32 19.55 0.13
CA ASP A 139 -31.57 19.65 0.90
C ASP A 139 -32.82 20.02 0.08
N PRO A 140 -32.75 20.88 -0.96
CA PRO A 140 -33.92 21.23 -1.73
C PRO A 140 -34.64 20.04 -2.37
N GLU A 141 -35.97 20.08 -2.36
CA GLU A 141 -36.82 19.13 -3.07
C GLU A 141 -37.06 19.63 -4.49
N THR A 142 -36.24 19.16 -5.44
CA THR A 142 -36.37 19.52 -6.86
C THR A 142 -36.85 18.30 -7.65
N GLN A 143 -37.83 18.48 -8.53
CA GLN A 143 -38.36 17.37 -9.32
C GLN A 143 -37.28 16.75 -10.22
N GLY A 144 -37.14 15.42 -10.16
CA GLY A 144 -36.17 14.68 -10.97
C GLY A 144 -34.72 14.75 -10.48
N LYS A 145 -34.41 15.47 -9.39
CA LYS A 145 -33.06 15.54 -8.81
C LYS A 145 -33.03 14.84 -7.46
N LYS A 146 -32.19 13.80 -7.33
CA LYS A 146 -32.00 13.08 -6.05
C LYS A 146 -31.40 14.03 -5.00
N ASN A 147 -31.88 13.92 -3.77
CA ASN A 147 -31.61 14.86 -2.67
C ASN A 147 -31.31 14.11 -1.35
N THR A 148 -31.23 14.81 -0.22
CA THR A 148 -30.89 14.21 1.09
C THR A 148 -31.79 13.02 1.48
N LYS A 149 -33.08 12.99 1.10
CA LYS A 149 -33.96 11.82 1.35
C LYS A 149 -33.41 10.54 0.72
N HIS A 150 -32.88 10.67 -0.49
CA HIS A 150 -32.34 9.55 -1.24
C HIS A 150 -31.00 9.09 -0.65
N LEU A 151 -30.14 10.04 -0.24
CA LEU A 151 -28.90 9.73 0.47
C LEU A 151 -29.18 8.99 1.79
N ALA A 152 -30.12 9.49 2.59
CA ALA A 152 -30.50 8.86 3.85
C ALA A 152 -31.03 7.44 3.65
N SER A 153 -31.79 7.21 2.57
CA SER A 153 -32.25 5.86 2.20
C SER A 153 -31.08 4.93 1.85
N LEU A 154 -30.09 5.40 1.08
CA LEU A 154 -28.86 4.64 0.80
C LEU A 154 -28.06 4.31 2.06
N CYS A 155 -28.08 5.21 3.05
CA CYS A 155 -27.50 5.00 4.38
C CYS A 155 -28.40 4.18 5.32
N SER A 156 -29.48 3.57 4.81
CA SER A 156 -30.39 2.70 5.57
C SER A 156 -31.11 3.39 6.75
N PHE A 157 -31.37 4.70 6.65
CA PHE A 157 -32.25 5.36 7.62
C PHE A 157 -33.74 5.00 7.36
N PRO A 158 -34.54 4.74 8.41
CA PRO A 158 -35.97 4.44 8.24
C PRO A 158 -36.73 5.58 7.57
N SER A 159 -37.71 5.25 6.72
CA SER A 159 -38.55 6.24 6.03
C SER A 159 -39.27 7.19 6.99
N THR A 160 -39.69 6.71 8.15
CA THR A 160 -40.31 7.53 9.22
C THR A 160 -39.34 8.58 9.76
N TRP A 161 -38.08 8.21 9.98
CA TRP A 161 -37.04 9.13 10.43
C TRP A 161 -36.68 10.16 9.36
N ILE A 162 -36.62 9.74 8.10
CA ILE A 162 -36.36 10.65 6.96
C ILE A 162 -37.47 11.70 6.84
N THR A 163 -38.73 11.28 6.95
CA THR A 163 -39.89 12.19 6.91
C THR A 163 -39.84 13.20 8.07
N TYR A 164 -39.57 12.74 9.29
CA TYR A 164 -39.44 13.61 10.46
C TYR A 164 -38.28 14.61 10.32
N THR A 165 -37.14 14.15 9.80
CA THR A 165 -35.97 15.01 9.56
C THR A 165 -36.31 16.16 8.60
N TYR A 166 -37.07 15.87 7.53
CA TYR A 166 -37.50 16.89 6.59
C TYR A 166 -38.62 17.81 7.12
N SER A 167 -39.45 17.35 8.07
CA SER A 167 -40.41 18.26 8.72
C SER A 167 -39.74 19.28 9.63
N MET A 168 -38.48 19.05 10.03
CA MET A 168 -37.69 19.97 10.87
C MET A 168 -36.79 20.92 10.06
N ARG A 169 -36.86 20.87 8.72
CA ARG A 169 -35.90 21.54 7.82
C ARG A 169 -35.81 23.06 7.99
N ASP A 170 -36.86 23.71 8.47
CA ASP A 170 -36.89 25.16 8.70
C ASP A 170 -36.01 25.59 9.89
N SER A 171 -35.59 24.63 10.72
CA SER A 171 -34.74 24.87 11.90
C SER A 171 -33.44 24.08 11.90
N LYS A 172 -33.40 22.94 11.20
CA LYS A 172 -32.24 22.03 11.14
C LYS A 172 -32.12 21.46 9.74
N SER A 173 -30.96 21.62 9.11
CA SER A 173 -30.68 21.00 7.81
C SER A 173 -30.86 19.48 7.86
N PRO A 174 -31.68 18.90 6.95
CA PRO A 174 -31.76 17.46 6.79
C PRO A 174 -30.40 16.80 6.51
N LEU A 175 -29.57 17.39 5.65
CA LEU A 175 -28.25 16.84 5.33
C LEU A 175 -27.37 16.77 6.57
N LYS A 176 -27.33 17.84 7.36
CA LYS A 176 -26.55 17.85 8.61
C LYS A 176 -26.99 16.74 9.55
N ALA A 177 -28.29 16.57 9.76
CA ALA A 177 -28.83 15.49 10.60
C ALA A 177 -28.46 14.08 10.08
N VAL A 178 -28.43 13.89 8.76
CA VAL A 178 -28.00 12.62 8.14
C VAL A 178 -26.50 12.38 8.38
N LEU A 179 -25.66 13.39 8.18
CA LEU A 179 -24.21 13.27 8.38
C LEU A 179 -23.84 13.03 9.86
N GLU A 180 -24.52 13.71 10.79
CA GLU A 180 -24.41 13.45 12.24
C GLU A 180 -24.85 12.02 12.57
N GLY A 181 -25.95 11.56 11.98
CA GLY A 181 -26.45 10.19 12.14
C GLY A 181 -25.49 9.13 11.59
N ILE A 182 -24.85 9.38 10.45
CA ILE A 182 -23.83 8.49 9.87
C ILE A 182 -22.62 8.42 10.80
N SER A 183 -22.10 9.57 11.22
CA SER A 183 -20.93 9.65 12.10
C SER A 183 -21.16 8.93 13.44
N SER A 184 -22.40 8.92 13.93
CA SER A 184 -22.77 8.17 15.14
C SER A 184 -22.96 6.67 14.92
N LYS A 185 -23.53 6.24 13.79
CA LYS A 185 -23.83 4.81 13.52
C LYS A 185 -22.66 4.04 12.90
N HIS A 186 -21.81 4.74 12.16
CA HIS A 186 -20.73 4.19 11.34
C HIS A 186 -19.47 5.03 11.50
N PRO A 187 -18.76 4.93 12.65
CA PRO A 187 -17.57 5.72 12.92
C PRO A 187 -16.39 5.42 11.98
N ASP A 188 -16.45 4.28 11.29
CA ASP A 188 -15.50 3.81 10.28
C ASP A 188 -15.75 4.40 8.88
N TRP A 189 -16.88 5.09 8.67
CA TRP A 189 -17.18 5.68 7.37
C TRP A 189 -16.36 6.94 7.11
N THR A 190 -15.87 7.00 5.88
CA THR A 190 -14.98 8.06 5.41
C THR A 190 -15.66 8.96 4.38
N VAL A 191 -15.06 10.11 4.07
CA VAL A 191 -15.48 11.01 2.98
C VAL A 191 -15.56 10.25 1.64
N GLY A 192 -14.67 9.29 1.39
CA GLY A 192 -14.71 8.45 0.21
C GLY A 192 -15.95 7.56 0.12
N HIS A 193 -16.45 7.06 1.24
CA HIS A 193 -17.72 6.32 1.29
C HIS A 193 -18.90 7.24 0.94
N LEU A 194 -18.93 8.45 1.51
CA LEU A 194 -19.95 9.46 1.20
C LEU A 194 -19.92 9.86 -0.28
N ALA A 195 -18.74 10.12 -0.84
CA ALA A 195 -18.57 10.46 -2.25
C ALA A 195 -19.09 9.34 -3.18
N LYS A 196 -18.89 8.07 -2.82
CA LYS A 196 -19.42 6.92 -3.55
C LYS A 196 -20.95 6.92 -3.55
N LEU A 197 -21.59 7.19 -2.41
CA LEU A 197 -23.05 7.27 -2.31
C LEU A 197 -23.61 8.42 -3.16
N LEU A 198 -22.99 9.61 -3.07
CA LEU A 198 -23.38 10.77 -3.89
C LEU A 198 -23.26 10.48 -5.39
N LYS A 199 -22.19 9.78 -5.80
CA LYS A 199 -22.01 9.33 -7.18
C LYS A 199 -23.06 8.31 -7.61
N GLN A 200 -23.45 7.37 -6.74
CA GLN A 200 -24.52 6.40 -7.00
C GLN A 200 -25.90 7.06 -7.20
N MET A 201 -26.12 8.23 -6.59
CA MET A 201 -27.29 9.05 -6.82
C MET A 201 -27.08 10.16 -7.85
N ASP A 202 -26.06 10.05 -8.71
CA ASP A 202 -25.77 10.95 -9.82
C ASP A 202 -25.54 12.42 -9.39
N ARG A 203 -25.17 12.66 -8.14
CA ARG A 203 -24.88 13.98 -7.57
C ARG A 203 -23.40 14.34 -7.69
N ASN A 204 -22.91 14.36 -8.93
CA ASN A 204 -21.53 14.74 -9.24
C ASN A 204 -21.21 16.19 -8.85
N ASP A 205 -22.21 17.06 -8.83
CA ASP A 205 -22.11 18.42 -8.29
C ASP A 205 -21.71 18.42 -6.81
N ALA A 206 -22.36 17.61 -5.99
CA ALA A 206 -22.02 17.46 -4.57
C ALA A 206 -20.65 16.78 -4.36
N VAL A 207 -20.27 15.82 -5.22
CA VAL A 207 -18.93 15.21 -5.18
C VAL A 207 -17.84 16.26 -5.46
N ALA A 208 -18.08 17.22 -6.37
CA ALA A 208 -17.14 18.30 -6.63
C ALA A 208 -16.96 19.23 -5.43
N VAL A 209 -18.01 19.44 -4.63
CA VAL A 209 -17.91 20.20 -3.38
C VAL A 209 -17.08 19.47 -2.33
N LEU A 210 -17.25 18.14 -2.18
CA LEU A 210 -16.42 17.35 -1.25
C LEU A 210 -14.92 17.43 -1.58
N ALA A 211 -14.56 17.60 -2.85
CA ALA A 211 -13.16 17.75 -3.26
C ALA A 211 -12.51 19.07 -2.77
N LYS A 212 -13.29 20.02 -2.25
CA LYS A 212 -12.82 21.28 -1.65
C LYS A 212 -12.34 21.11 -0.20
N LEU A 213 -12.71 20.01 0.47
CA LEU A 213 -12.25 19.69 1.82
C LEU A 213 -10.72 19.73 1.86
N LYS A 214 -10.18 20.59 2.72
CA LYS A 214 -8.74 20.85 2.91
C LYS A 214 -7.96 21.18 1.63
N GLN A 215 -8.43 22.18 0.90
CA GLN A 215 -7.59 22.95 -0.06
C GLN A 215 -7.03 24.27 0.53
N TYR A 216 -7.37 24.63 1.77
CA TYR A 216 -6.86 25.83 2.44
C TYR A 216 -5.61 25.53 3.28
N ASP A 217 -4.44 25.51 2.63
CA ASP A 217 -3.16 25.71 3.35
C ASP A 217 -2.08 26.37 2.46
N GLN A 218 -2.47 27.41 1.71
CA GLN A 218 -1.51 28.17 0.87
C GLN A 218 -1.72 29.69 0.83
N ASN A 219 -2.58 30.31 1.66
CA ASN A 219 -2.70 31.78 1.65
C ASN A 219 -3.10 32.34 3.03
N PHE A 220 -2.25 32.26 4.04
CA PHE A 220 -2.30 33.22 5.15
C PHE A 220 -0.90 33.40 5.77
N PHE A 221 -0.34 34.59 5.52
CA PHE A 221 0.92 35.23 5.95
C PHE A 221 2.22 34.82 5.26
#